data_AF-A0A7Z0QVB7-F1
#
_entry.id   AF-A0A7Z0QVB7-F1
#
_cell.length_a   1.000
_cell.length_b   1.000
_cell.length_c   1.000
_cell.angle_alpha   90.00
_cell.angle_beta   90.00
_cell.angle_gamma   90.00
#
_symmetry.space_group_name_H-M   'P 1'
#
loop_
_entity.id
_entity.type
_entity.pdbx_description
1 polymer ?
#
loop_
_entity_poly.entity_id
_entity_poly.type
_entity_poly.pdbx_seq_one_letter_code
_entity_poly.pdbx_strand_id
1 'polypeptide(L)'
;MKSVRHGFVSPPPGRSAVEPQCPETIGGDRHVKRYLVLAMRRPTFDAAVVAAHKAFLDDLRARDLLDCTGGFSDGSGGAYVLRNLDSLAEAQALVAQDPLVLQHASDLTVHEWNLR
;
A
#
# COMPACT_ATOMS: atom_id res chain seq x y z
N MET A 1 13.54 -25.92 72.16
CA MET A 1 14.50 -24.99 71.51
C MET A 1 14.66 -25.45 70.07
N LYS A 2 14.35 -24.75 68.97
CA LYS A 2 14.03 -23.35 68.60
C LYS A 2 12.98 -23.47 67.46
N SER A 3 11.77 -22.92 67.56
CA SER A 3 11.34 -21.60 67.03
C SER A 3 12.06 -21.11 65.76
N VAL A 4 11.41 -21.21 64.59
CA VAL A 4 11.48 -20.31 63.41
C VAL A 4 10.15 -20.48 62.63
N ARG A 5 9.14 -19.65 62.87
CA ARG A 5 8.71 -18.46 62.09
C ARG A 5 8.47 -18.68 60.59
N HIS A 6 7.18 -18.82 60.26
CA HIS A 6 6.39 -18.10 59.25
C HIS A 6 7.17 -17.40 58.12
N GLY A 7 6.88 -17.84 56.89
CA GLY A 7 7.21 -17.13 55.65
C GLY A 7 6.25 -17.52 54.53
N PHE A 8 4.97 -17.22 54.71
CA PHE A 8 3.97 -17.27 53.63
C PHE A 8 4.25 -16.08 52.71
N VAL A 9 4.90 -16.32 51.57
CA VAL A 9 5.06 -15.32 50.52
C VAL A 9 4.02 -15.63 49.44
N SER A 10 2.93 -14.87 49.47
CA SER A 10 1.94 -14.84 48.41
C SER A 10 2.57 -14.38 47.09
N PRO A 11 2.26 -15.01 45.95
CA PRO A 11 2.67 -14.51 44.65
C PRO A 11 1.92 -13.22 44.28
N PRO A 12 2.52 -12.32 43.48
CA PRO A 12 1.92 -11.05 43.09
C PRO A 12 0.72 -11.24 42.15
N PRO A 13 -0.32 -10.39 42.21
CA PRO A 13 -1.36 -10.34 41.19
C PRO A 13 -0.87 -9.51 40.01
N GLY A 14 -1.24 -9.91 38.79
CA GLY A 14 -1.08 -9.05 37.62
C GLY A 14 0.03 -9.46 36.67
N ARG A 15 -0.23 -10.52 35.90
CA ARG A 15 0.07 -10.46 34.47
C ARG A 15 -1.21 -10.82 33.74
N SER A 16 -1.88 -9.77 33.25
CA SER A 16 -2.87 -9.91 32.20
C SER A 16 -2.19 -10.67 31.07
N ALA A 17 -2.58 -11.93 30.88
CA ALA A 17 -2.23 -12.66 29.68
C ALA A 17 -2.96 -11.93 28.56
N VAL A 18 -2.25 -11.03 27.88
CA VAL A 18 -2.69 -10.45 26.62
C VAL A 18 -2.76 -11.63 25.66
N GLU A 19 -3.98 -12.10 25.46
CA GLU A 19 -4.35 -13.02 24.39
C GLU A 19 -3.76 -12.49 23.08
N PRO A 20 -3.12 -13.31 22.23
CA PRO A 20 -2.80 -12.89 20.88
C PRO A 20 -4.14 -12.70 20.17
N GLN A 21 -4.62 -11.46 20.14
CA GLN A 21 -5.72 -11.08 19.29
C GLN A 21 -5.27 -11.34 17.85
N CYS A 22 -5.69 -12.48 17.31
CA CYS A 22 -5.85 -12.69 15.88
C CYS A 22 -6.57 -11.43 15.36
N PRO A 23 -6.04 -10.71 14.37
CA PRO A 23 -6.81 -9.63 13.78
C PRO A 23 -8.02 -10.27 13.10
N GLU A 24 -9.17 -10.21 13.79
CA GLU A 24 -10.48 -10.41 13.20
C GLU A 24 -10.52 -9.52 11.97
N THR A 25 -10.47 -10.16 10.81
CA THR A 25 -10.63 -9.50 9.53
C THR A 25 -12.09 -9.08 9.48
N ILE A 26 -12.39 -7.92 10.09
CA ILE A 26 -13.67 -7.26 9.90
C ILE A 26 -13.67 -6.82 8.45
N GLY A 27 -14.27 -7.66 7.61
CA GLY A 27 -14.75 -7.31 6.28
C GLY A 27 -15.86 -6.28 6.44
N GLY A 28 -15.48 -5.07 6.88
CA GLY A 28 -16.27 -3.89 6.65
C GLY A 28 -16.25 -3.69 5.15
N ASP A 29 -17.44 -3.56 4.58
CA ASP A 29 -17.70 -3.15 3.21
C ASP A 29 -16.63 -2.14 2.79
N ARG A 30 -15.58 -2.61 2.10
CA ARG A 30 -14.45 -1.75 1.74
C ARG A 30 -15.07 -0.83 0.71
N HIS A 31 -15.48 0.36 1.12
CA HIS A 31 -15.67 1.48 0.21
C HIS A 31 -14.57 1.33 -0.81
N VAL A 32 -14.94 1.09 -2.07
CA VAL A 32 -14.02 0.69 -3.13
C VAL A 32 -13.20 1.93 -3.47
N LYS A 33 -12.28 2.27 -2.57
CA LYS A 33 -11.37 3.39 -2.70
C LYS A 33 -10.43 2.97 -3.81
N ARG A 34 -10.53 3.68 -4.92
CA ARG A 34 -9.57 3.55 -5.99
C ARG A 34 -8.58 4.68 -5.84
N TYR A 35 -7.37 4.44 -6.28
CA TYR A 35 -6.33 5.45 -6.30
C TYR A 35 -5.97 5.70 -7.76
N LEU A 36 -6.33 6.88 -8.26
CA LEU A 36 -5.99 7.31 -9.60
C LEU A 36 -4.57 7.83 -9.59
N VAL A 37 -3.73 7.24 -10.43
CA VAL A 37 -2.37 7.67 -10.67
C VAL A 37 -2.30 8.27 -12.06
N LEU A 38 -1.91 9.54 -12.14
CA LEU A 38 -1.66 10.24 -13.40
C LEU A 38 -0.15 10.26 -13.63
N ALA A 39 0.30 9.79 -14.79
CA ALA A 39 1.70 9.79 -15.18
C ALA A 39 1.89 10.70 -16.40
N MET A 40 2.35 11.92 -16.16
CA MET A 40 2.63 12.91 -17.21
C MET A 40 4.06 12.77 -17.69
N ARG A 41 4.26 12.50 -18.98
CA ARG A 41 5.61 12.38 -19.54
C ARG A 41 6.31 13.72 -19.56
N ARG A 42 7.57 13.73 -19.15
CA ARG A 42 8.43 14.91 -19.29
C ARG A 42 9.00 14.99 -20.71
N PRO A 43 9.43 16.17 -21.18
CA PRO A 43 10.04 16.30 -22.51
C PRO A 43 11.29 15.44 -22.70
N THR A 44 11.96 15.08 -21.60
CA THR A 44 13.15 14.22 -21.54
C THR A 44 12.79 12.73 -21.37
N PHE A 45 11.56 12.33 -21.67
CA PHE A 45 11.09 10.97 -21.50
C PHE A 45 11.89 9.99 -22.39
N ASP A 46 12.47 8.97 -21.76
CA ASP A 46 13.14 7.87 -22.46
C ASP A 46 12.15 6.72 -22.67
N ALA A 47 11.97 6.31 -23.93
CA ALA A 47 11.13 5.16 -24.27
C ALA A 47 11.67 3.84 -23.69
N ALA A 48 12.95 3.75 -23.33
CA ALA A 48 13.53 2.57 -22.70
C ALA A 48 12.87 2.24 -21.34
N VAL A 49 12.35 3.23 -20.62
CA VAL A 49 11.68 3.01 -19.33
C VAL A 49 10.29 2.38 -19.47
N VAL A 50 9.68 2.45 -20.66
CA VAL A 50 8.32 1.94 -20.92
C VAL A 50 8.23 0.45 -20.64
N ALA A 51 9.27 -0.32 -20.98
CA ALA A 51 9.29 -1.77 -20.76
C ALA A 51 9.28 -2.11 -19.27
N ALA A 52 10.09 -1.40 -18.47
CA ALA A 52 10.12 -1.56 -17.02
C ALA A 52 8.80 -1.14 -16.37
N HIS A 53 8.22 -0.03 -16.82
CA HIS A 53 6.91 0.42 -16.34
C HIS A 53 5.78 -0.58 -16.67
N LYS A 54 5.78 -1.17 -17.87
CA LYS A 54 4.81 -2.23 -18.23
C LYS A 54 4.94 -3.45 -17.34
N ALA A 55 6.17 -3.90 -17.07
CA ALA A 55 6.41 -5.02 -16.16
C ALA A 55 5.92 -4.73 -14.73
N PHE A 56 6.10 -3.49 -14.26
CA PHE A 56 5.54 -3.04 -12.99
C PHE A 56 4.00 -3.10 -12.97
N LEU A 57 3.33 -2.61 -14.03
CA LEU A 57 1.87 -2.72 -14.14
C LEU A 57 1.39 -4.18 -14.18
N ASP A 58 2.13 -5.07 -14.82
CA ASP A 58 1.79 -6.49 -14.86
C ASP A 58 1.95 -7.16 -13.49
N ASP A 59 2.95 -6.78 -12.68
CA ASP A 59 3.07 -7.22 -11.27
C ASP A 59 1.87 -6.74 -10.44
N LEU A 60 1.47 -5.48 -10.59
CA LEU A 60 0.29 -4.94 -9.90
C LEU A 60 -0.99 -5.66 -10.30
N ARG A 61 -1.12 -6.02 -11.57
CA ARG A 61 -2.24 -6.84 -12.05
C ARG A 61 -2.21 -8.24 -11.44
N ALA A 62 -1.04 -8.88 -11.38
CA ALA A 62 -0.88 -10.20 -10.77
C ALA A 62 -1.22 -10.20 -9.26
N ARG A 63 -0.96 -9.08 -8.58
CA ARG A 63 -1.25 -8.85 -7.16
C ARG A 63 -2.68 -8.37 -6.89
N ASP A 64 -3.54 -8.29 -7.91
CA ASP A 64 -4.91 -7.82 -7.78
C ASP A 64 -5.02 -6.34 -7.33
N LEU A 65 -3.94 -5.56 -7.51
CA LEU A 65 -3.83 -4.16 -7.12
C LEU A 65 -4.14 -3.20 -8.28
N LEU A 66 -4.11 -3.67 -9.52
CA LEU A 66 -4.44 -2.87 -10.71
C LEU A 66 -5.89 -3.11 -11.14
N ASP A 67 -6.66 -2.03 -11.28
CA ASP A 67 -8.02 -2.07 -11.84
C ASP A 67 -7.99 -1.78 -13.34
N CYS A 68 -7.50 -0.60 -13.71
CA CYS A 68 -7.37 -0.21 -15.11
C CYS A 68 -6.09 0.59 -15.36
N THR A 69 -5.64 0.58 -16.62
CA THR A 69 -4.48 1.34 -17.09
C THR A 69 -4.73 1.75 -18.53
N GLY A 70 -4.27 2.95 -18.90
CA GLY A 70 -4.41 3.49 -20.24
C GLY A 70 -3.44 4.63 -20.51
N GLY A 71 -3.01 4.74 -21.76
CA GLY A 71 -2.31 5.94 -22.25
C GLY A 71 -3.30 7.03 -22.63
N PHE A 72 -2.90 8.29 -22.50
CA PHE A 72 -3.67 9.39 -23.06
C PHE A 72 -3.55 9.41 -24.58
N SER A 73 -4.64 9.74 -25.26
CA SER A 73 -4.72 9.74 -26.74
C SER A 73 -3.83 10.80 -27.38
N ASP A 74 -3.45 11.83 -26.64
CA ASP A 74 -2.52 12.89 -27.06
C ASP A 74 -1.04 12.48 -26.92
N GLY A 75 -0.75 11.30 -26.34
CA GLY A 75 0.60 10.81 -26.10
C GLY A 75 1.36 11.56 -24.98
N SER A 76 0.70 12.48 -24.27
CA SER A 76 1.30 13.27 -23.19
C SER A 76 1.62 12.44 -21.96
N GLY A 77 1.03 11.24 -21.84
CA GLY A 77 1.22 10.38 -20.69
C GLY A 77 0.24 9.23 -20.63
N GLY A 78 -0.14 8.87 -19.41
CA GLY A 78 -1.15 7.86 -19.13
C GLY A 78 -1.69 7.98 -17.72
N ALA A 79 -2.64 7.10 -17.42
CA ALA A 79 -3.20 6.96 -16.10
C ALA A 79 -3.40 5.48 -15.78
N TYR A 80 -3.32 5.16 -14.50
CA TYR A 80 -3.71 3.86 -14.00
C TYR A 80 -4.43 3.99 -12.67
N VAL A 81 -5.23 2.99 -12.35
CA VAL A 81 -6.09 2.99 -11.18
C VAL A 81 -5.72 1.80 -10.32
N LEU A 82 -5.30 2.09 -9.10
CA LEU A 82 -5.01 1.09 -8.09
C LEU A 82 -6.26 0.81 -7.25
N ARG A 83 -6.36 -0.41 -6.76
CA ARG A 83 -7.43 -0.89 -5.89
C ARG A 83 -6.85 -1.79 -4.80
N ASN A 84 -7.69 -2.16 -3.84
CA ASN A 84 -7.33 -3.06 -2.74
C ASN A 84 -6.19 -2.52 -1.86
N LEU A 85 -6.12 -1.19 -1.73
CA LEU A 85 -5.18 -0.48 -0.85
C LEU A 85 -5.96 0.15 0.31
N ASP A 86 -5.32 0.24 1.47
CA ASP A 86 -5.95 0.72 2.70
C ASP A 86 -5.84 2.25 2.86
N SER A 87 -4.87 2.87 2.20
CA SER A 87 -4.64 4.32 2.33
C SER A 87 -3.97 4.96 1.11
N LEU A 88 -4.13 6.28 0.98
CA LEU A 88 -3.41 7.08 -0.01
C LEU A 88 -1.89 6.98 0.15
N ALA A 89 -1.39 6.88 1.38
CA ALA A 89 0.03 6.75 1.66
C ALA A 89 0.61 5.44 1.12
N GLU A 90 -0.16 4.35 1.21
CA GLU A 90 0.22 3.06 0.64
C GLU A 90 0.26 3.11 -0.90
N ALA A 91 -0.75 3.75 -1.52
CA ALA A 91 -0.76 3.99 -2.95
C ALA A 91 0.45 4.83 -3.40
N GLN A 92 0.79 5.89 -2.66
CA GLN A 92 1.97 6.72 -2.93
C GLN A 92 3.28 5.95 -2.79
N ALA A 93 3.40 5.11 -1.75
CA ALA A 93 4.59 4.28 -1.55
C ALA A 93 4.77 3.27 -2.69
N LEU A 94 3.67 2.70 -3.18
CA LEU A 94 3.68 1.79 -4.32
C LEU A 94 4.07 2.51 -5.62
N VAL A 95 3.50 3.69 -5.87
CA VAL A 95 3.83 4.52 -7.04
C VAL A 95 5.27 5.04 -6.99
N ALA A 96 5.83 5.29 -5.81
CA ALA A 96 7.23 5.67 -5.66
C ALA A 96 8.22 4.57 -6.10
N GLN A 97 7.77 3.32 -6.22
CA GLN A 97 8.56 2.21 -6.77
C GLN A 97 8.47 2.11 -8.30
N ASP A 98 7.61 2.89 -8.93
CA ASP A 98 7.46 2.89 -10.39
C ASP A 98 8.77 3.34 -11.06
N PRO A 99 9.31 2.57 -12.02
CA PRO A 99 10.49 2.96 -12.79
C PRO A 99 10.39 4.35 -13.42
N LEU A 100 9.17 4.83 -13.72
CA LEU A 100 8.94 6.19 -14.21
C LEU A 100 9.35 7.27 -13.19
N VAL A 101 9.07 7.04 -11.90
CA VAL A 101 9.46 7.94 -10.81
C VAL A 101 10.96 7.83 -10.56
N LEU A 102 11.48 6.61 -10.47
CA LEU A 102 12.89 6.34 -10.17
C LEU A 102 13.84 6.93 -11.23
N GLN A 103 13.42 6.95 -12.49
CA GLN A 103 14.20 7.53 -13.59
C GLN A 103 13.81 8.99 -13.88
N HIS A 104 12.93 9.59 -13.08
CA HIS A 104 12.40 10.94 -13.27
C HIS A 104 11.89 11.21 -14.70
N ALA A 105 11.39 10.16 -15.36
CA ALA A 105 10.94 10.19 -16.74
C ALA A 105 9.53 10.76 -16.87
N SER A 106 8.72 10.68 -15.80
CA SER A 106 7.35 11.22 -15.76
C SER A 106 7.04 11.79 -14.38
N ASP A 107 6.18 12.82 -14.36
CA ASP A 107 5.61 13.36 -13.13
C ASP A 107 4.38 12.51 -12.77
N LEU A 108 4.47 11.79 -11.65
CA LEU A 108 3.38 10.95 -11.17
C LEU A 108 2.65 11.63 -10.02
N THR A 109 1.33 11.78 -10.15
CA THR A 109 0.46 12.27 -9.06
C THR A 109 -0.56 11.21 -8.69
N VAL A 110 -0.78 11.03 -7.39
CA VAL A 110 -1.70 10.03 -6.84
C VAL A 110 -2.87 10.75 -6.19
N HIS A 111 -4.09 10.37 -6.57
CA HIS A 111 -5.34 10.93 -6.07
C HIS A 111 -6.24 9.82 -5.55
N GLU A 112 -6.81 10.01 -4.37
CA GLU A 112 -7.89 9.16 -3.90
C GLU A 112 -9.15 9.43 -4.75
N TRP A 113 -9.68 8.37 -5.36
CA TRP A 113 -10.81 8.43 -6.28
C TRP A 113 -11.99 7.62 -5.74
N ASN A 114 -13.04 8.35 -5.35
CA ASN A 114 -14.30 7.78 -4.92
C ASN A 114 -15.21 7.51 -6.12
N LEU A 115 -15.69 6.28 -6.26
CA LEU A 115 -16.61 5.92 -7.34
C LEU A 115 -18.03 5.92 -6.82
N ARG A 116 -18.95 6.29 -7.69
CA ARG A 116 -20.39 6.40 -7.40
C ARG A 116 -21.17 5.46 -8.30
#